data_AF-A0A9P0IK46-F1
#
_entry.id   AF-A0A9P0IK46-F1
#
_cell.length_a   1.000
_cell.length_b   1.000
_cell.length_c   1.000
_cell.angle_alpha   90.00
_cell.angle_beta   90.00
_cell.angle_gamma   90.00
#
_symmetry.space_group_name_H-M   'P 1'
#
loop_
_entity.id
_entity.type
_entity.pdbx_description
1 polymer ?
#
loop_
_entity_poly.entity_id
_entity_poly.type
_entity_poly.pdbx_seq_one_letter_code
_entity_poly.pdbx_strand_id
1 'polypeptide(L)'
;MNKCLSSKSCRINFRPNNNFSSKCCRNCFIAGSLLSIKMSDIKDQAAKCKKMMGIFEEGEEGFYNIKDLEKLSKSKGIATNEVKIILESLVSDEKLESDKIGSTLFYWSFPEKKIEADKKISDELKWKNKELNDKLVALTATLKKQEEAKEKVTDYEKTRREELMKNIKELKVKERDLIDYLNNDDNTSVDDINKLSTGVQVSEIIQYLILLDLKINYKTGTDYCS
;
A
#
# COMPACT_ATOMS: atom_id res chain seq x y z
N MET A 1 -29.96 -13.43 -24.05
CA MET A 1 -30.61 -13.43 -22.72
C MET A 1 -29.96 -14.52 -21.88
N ASN A 2 -28.96 -14.18 -21.06
CA ASN A 2 -28.38 -15.14 -20.11
C ASN A 2 -28.83 -14.75 -18.69
N LYS A 3 -29.81 -15.49 -18.16
CA LYS A 3 -30.26 -15.38 -16.78
C LYS A 3 -29.18 -15.97 -15.87
N CYS A 4 -28.57 -15.15 -15.01
CA CYS A 4 -27.70 -15.66 -13.94
C CYS A 4 -28.55 -16.38 -12.88
N LEU A 5 -28.21 -17.63 -12.62
CA LEU A 5 -28.85 -18.51 -11.65
C LEU A 5 -28.39 -18.17 -10.22
N SER A 6 -29.37 -17.90 -9.36
CA SER A 6 -29.37 -17.99 -7.88
C SER A 6 -28.33 -17.21 -7.07
N SER A 7 -28.85 -16.43 -6.12
CA SER A 7 -28.18 -15.47 -5.23
C SER A 7 -27.29 -16.06 -4.11
N LYS A 8 -26.87 -17.34 -4.17
CA LYS A 8 -26.31 -18.04 -2.99
C LYS A 8 -24.82 -18.40 -3.03
N SER A 9 -24.05 -18.06 -4.08
CA SER A 9 -22.63 -18.48 -4.15
C SER A 9 -21.58 -17.35 -4.15
N CYS A 10 -21.96 -16.07 -4.05
CA CYS A 10 -20.98 -14.99 -4.01
C CYS A 10 -20.43 -14.82 -2.58
N ARG A 11 -19.39 -15.59 -2.23
CA ARG A 11 -18.54 -15.26 -1.06
C ARG A 11 -17.71 -14.03 -1.39
N ILE A 12 -18.08 -12.88 -0.86
CA ILE A 12 -17.26 -11.67 -0.91
C ILE A 12 -16.10 -11.87 0.07
N ASN A 13 -14.94 -12.30 -0.43
CA ASN A 13 -13.69 -12.19 0.32
C ASN A 13 -13.20 -10.74 0.19
N PHE A 14 -13.39 -9.94 1.25
CA PHE A 14 -12.78 -8.61 1.34
C PHE A 14 -11.25 -8.76 1.40
N ARG A 15 -10.55 -8.42 0.31
CA ARG A 15 -9.11 -8.13 0.34
C ARG A 15 -8.91 -6.61 0.43
N PRO A 16 -7.97 -6.11 1.25
CA PRO A 16 -7.79 -4.68 1.50
C PRO A 16 -6.87 -4.04 0.46
N ASN A 17 -7.07 -4.32 -0.83
CA ASN A 17 -6.31 -3.65 -1.87
C ASN A 17 -7.20 -3.26 -3.05
N ASN A 18 -7.31 -1.94 -3.26
CA ASN A 18 -8.19 -1.24 -4.17
C ASN A 18 -7.93 -1.58 -5.64
N ASN A 19 -8.42 -2.73 -6.12
CA ASN A 19 -8.61 -2.95 -7.55
C ASN A 19 -9.88 -3.78 -7.76
N PHE A 20 -10.99 -3.08 -8.02
CA PHE A 20 -12.28 -3.69 -8.36
C PHE A 20 -12.20 -4.38 -9.73
N SER A 21 -12.17 -5.71 -9.71
CA SER A 21 -12.34 -6.54 -10.90
C SER A 21 -13.73 -6.31 -11.52
N SER A 22 -13.76 -5.93 -12.79
CA SER A 22 -14.92 -5.46 -13.58
C SER A 22 -15.97 -6.52 -13.91
N LYS A 23 -16.05 -7.61 -13.14
CA LYS A 23 -16.96 -8.75 -13.37
C LYS A 23 -18.02 -8.94 -12.29
N CYS A 24 -18.35 -7.91 -11.50
CA CYS A 24 -19.56 -7.93 -10.69
C CYS A 24 -20.76 -7.35 -11.48
N CYS A 25 -21.78 -8.18 -11.67
CA CYS A 25 -23.04 -7.78 -12.28
C CYS A 25 -23.65 -6.60 -11.52
N ARG A 26 -24.07 -5.54 -12.23
CA ARG A 26 -24.66 -4.30 -11.65
C ARG A 26 -25.76 -4.55 -10.62
N ASN A 27 -26.44 -5.70 -10.67
CA ASN A 27 -27.52 -6.07 -9.73
C ASN A 27 -27.05 -6.61 -8.37
N CYS A 28 -25.76 -6.87 -8.14
CA CYS A 28 -25.28 -7.30 -6.82
C CYS A 28 -24.99 -6.12 -5.87
N PHE A 29 -25.07 -4.88 -6.34
CA PHE A 29 -24.90 -3.68 -5.51
C PHE A 29 -26.16 -3.34 -4.68
N ILE A 30 -27.27 -4.07 -4.87
CA ILE A 30 -28.56 -3.78 -4.22
C ILE A 30 -28.72 -4.49 -2.86
N ALA A 31 -27.76 -5.31 -2.42
CA ALA A 31 -27.87 -6.11 -1.18
C ALA A 31 -27.07 -5.54 0.01
N GLY A 32 -27.00 -4.21 0.14
CA GLY A 32 -26.53 -3.54 1.34
C GLY A 32 -27.09 -2.14 1.36
N SER A 33 -28.15 -1.92 2.14
CA SER A 33 -28.84 -0.63 2.25
C SER A 33 -27.98 0.41 2.99
N LEU A 34 -26.85 0.82 2.41
CA LEU A 34 -26.43 2.20 2.54
C LEU A 34 -27.34 2.99 1.59
N LEU A 35 -28.35 3.64 2.16
CA LEU A 35 -29.05 4.73 1.50
C LEU A 35 -28.01 5.61 0.79
N SER A 36 -28.24 5.91 -0.48
CA SER A 36 -27.42 6.79 -1.30
C SER A 36 -27.44 8.21 -0.72
N ILE A 37 -26.74 8.45 0.38
CA ILE A 37 -26.56 9.78 0.94
C ILE A 37 -25.71 10.57 -0.07
N LYS A 38 -26.32 11.53 -0.76
CA LYS A 38 -25.59 12.37 -1.70
C LYS A 38 -24.71 13.33 -0.91
N MET A 39 -23.53 13.63 -1.44
CA MET A 39 -22.60 14.61 -0.85
C MET A 39 -23.24 16.00 -0.67
N SER A 40 -24.21 16.35 -1.53
CA SER A 40 -25.03 17.55 -1.39
C SER A 40 -25.77 17.58 -0.06
N ASP A 41 -26.39 16.46 0.30
CA ASP A 41 -27.30 16.37 1.44
C ASP A 41 -26.49 16.43 2.75
N ILE A 42 -25.28 15.86 2.77
CA ILE A 42 -24.32 15.97 3.87
C ILE A 42 -23.87 17.43 4.06
N LYS A 43 -23.55 18.11 2.95
CA LYS A 43 -23.08 19.50 2.99
C LYS A 43 -24.19 20.44 3.49
N ASP A 44 -25.43 20.20 3.06
CA ASP A 44 -26.59 20.97 3.49
C ASP A 44 -26.88 20.75 4.97
N GLN A 45 -26.78 19.51 5.46
CA GLN A 45 -26.92 19.21 6.89
C GLN A 45 -25.81 19.86 7.72
N ALA A 46 -24.56 19.82 7.28
CA ALA A 46 -23.44 20.47 7.96
C ALA A 46 -23.63 22.00 8.03
N ALA A 47 -24.16 22.63 6.98
CA ALA A 47 -24.48 24.05 6.99
C ALA A 47 -25.58 24.40 8.01
N LYS A 48 -26.63 23.56 8.12
CA LYS A 48 -27.67 23.71 9.14
C LYS A 48 -27.14 23.51 10.56
N CYS A 49 -26.26 22.52 10.76
CA CYS A 49 -25.57 22.29 12.04
C CYS A 49 -24.75 23.51 12.48
N LYS A 50 -24.02 24.13 11.54
CA LYS A 50 -23.25 25.36 11.81
C LYS A 50 -24.14 26.53 12.20
N LYS A 51 -25.29 26.70 11.54
CA LYS A 51 -26.28 27.72 11.91
C LYS A 51 -26.87 27.50 13.31
N MET A 52 -27.16 26.24 13.66
CA MET A 52 -27.66 25.87 14.99
C MET A 52 -26.62 26.17 16.07
N MET A 53 -25.35 25.80 15.86
CA MET A 53 -24.26 26.14 16.79
C MET A 53 -24.12 27.65 17.02
N GLY A 54 -24.34 28.47 15.97
CA GLY A 54 -24.32 29.92 16.11
C GLY A 54 -25.34 30.47 17.11
N ILE A 55 -26.47 29.78 17.35
CA ILE A 55 -27.44 30.17 18.38
C ILE A 55 -26.84 30.00 19.78
N PHE A 56 -26.11 28.91 20.02
CA PHE A 56 -25.45 28.64 21.29
C PHE A 56 -24.22 29.54 21.52
N GLU A 57 -23.53 29.95 20.45
CA GLU A 57 -22.37 30.85 20.54
C GLU A 57 -22.80 32.32 20.72
N GLU A 58 -23.92 32.75 20.13
CA GLU A 58 -24.41 34.13 20.21
C GLU A 58 -25.26 34.41 21.47
N GLY A 59 -25.93 33.39 22.00
CA GLY A 59 -26.90 33.58 23.07
C GLY A 59 -26.29 33.62 24.47
N GLU A 60 -26.71 34.59 25.28
CA GLU A 60 -26.18 34.85 26.63
C GLU A 60 -26.54 33.75 27.65
N GLU A 61 -27.68 33.08 27.49
CA GLU A 61 -28.18 32.10 28.47
C GLU A 61 -27.45 30.75 28.40
N GLY A 62 -26.86 30.38 27.26
CA GLY A 62 -26.09 29.14 27.07
C GLY A 62 -26.86 27.81 27.22
N PHE A 63 -28.07 27.81 27.81
CA PHE A 63 -28.91 26.65 28.10
C PHE A 63 -30.28 26.79 27.46
N TYR A 64 -30.70 25.79 26.67
CA TYR A 64 -31.98 25.85 25.95
C TYR A 64 -32.75 24.55 26.04
N ASN A 65 -34.08 24.67 26.12
CA ASN A 65 -35.01 23.56 25.93
C ASN A 65 -35.30 23.38 24.42
N ILE A 66 -35.70 22.18 24.00
CA ILE A 66 -36.10 21.89 22.62
C ILE A 66 -37.16 22.86 22.09
N LYS A 67 -38.12 23.26 22.92
CA LYS A 67 -39.18 24.21 22.53
C LYS A 67 -38.65 25.61 22.25
N ASP A 68 -37.61 26.02 22.96
CA ASP A 68 -37.00 27.34 22.76
C ASP A 68 -36.07 27.32 21.55
N LEU A 69 -35.35 26.21 21.35
CA LEU A 69 -34.57 25.97 20.13
C LEU A 69 -35.44 25.94 18.88
N GLU A 70 -36.64 25.34 18.92
CA GLU A 70 -37.59 25.39 17.78
C GLU A 70 -38.09 26.80 17.44
N LYS A 71 -38.05 27.74 18.39
CA LYS A 71 -38.38 29.16 18.12
C LYS A 71 -37.17 29.88 17.53
N LEU A 72 -36.00 29.70 18.12
CA LEU A 72 -34.75 30.33 17.67
C LEU A 72 -34.29 29.82 16.30
N SER A 73 -34.57 28.53 16.00
CA SER A 73 -34.22 27.91 14.73
C SER A 73 -34.96 28.54 13.55
N LYS A 74 -36.20 29.02 13.75
CA LYS A 74 -36.99 29.71 12.71
C LYS A 74 -36.29 30.98 12.25
N SER A 75 -35.70 31.74 13.17
CA SER A 75 -34.93 32.96 12.87
C SER A 75 -33.68 32.67 12.05
N LYS A 76 -33.07 31.49 12.20
CA LYS A 76 -31.89 31.04 11.43
C LYS A 76 -32.27 30.27 10.14
N GLY A 77 -33.56 30.12 9.85
CA GLY A 77 -34.06 29.44 8.65
C GLY A 77 -33.93 27.91 8.68
N ILE A 78 -33.99 27.31 9.87
CA ILE A 78 -34.00 25.85 10.07
C ILE A 78 -35.44 25.41 10.34
N ALA A 79 -35.92 24.43 9.59
CA ALA A 79 -37.27 23.90 9.75
C ALA A 79 -37.43 23.15 11.09
N THR A 80 -38.56 23.33 11.78
CA THR A 80 -38.78 22.79 13.14
C THR A 80 -38.69 21.27 13.21
N ASN A 81 -39.12 20.58 12.16
CA ASN A 81 -38.99 19.11 12.04
C ASN A 81 -37.53 18.62 11.96
N GLU A 82 -36.61 19.47 11.52
CA GLU A 82 -35.19 19.10 11.37
C GLU A 82 -34.36 19.40 12.62
N VAL A 83 -34.85 20.25 13.53
CA VAL A 83 -34.13 20.68 14.73
C VAL A 83 -33.64 19.48 15.55
N LYS A 84 -34.52 18.50 15.78
CA LYS A 84 -34.18 17.31 16.56
C LYS A 84 -33.07 16.47 15.90
N ILE A 85 -33.13 16.28 14.58
CA ILE A 85 -32.11 15.53 13.81
C ILE A 85 -30.76 16.25 13.88
N ILE A 86 -30.77 17.57 13.77
CA ILE A 86 -29.56 18.40 13.85
C ILE A 86 -28.96 18.35 15.26
N LEU A 87 -29.78 18.44 16.30
CA LEU A 87 -29.32 18.36 17.68
C LEU A 87 -28.73 16.99 18.00
N GLU A 88 -29.39 15.90 17.61
CA GLU A 88 -28.86 14.55 17.76
C GLU A 88 -27.52 14.37 17.02
N SER A 89 -27.39 14.91 15.80
CA SER A 89 -26.13 14.91 15.05
C SER A 89 -25.03 15.71 15.75
N LEU A 90 -25.36 16.86 16.34
CA LEU A 90 -24.39 17.71 17.05
C LEU A 90 -23.97 17.10 18.40
N VAL A 91 -24.88 16.41 19.09
CA VAL A 91 -24.57 15.64 20.29
C VAL A 91 -23.70 14.43 19.96
N SER A 92 -23.99 13.73 18.85
CA SER A 92 -23.15 12.63 18.36
C SER A 92 -21.74 13.08 17.98
N ASP A 93 -21.58 14.33 17.53
CA ASP A 93 -20.29 14.97 17.22
C ASP A 93 -19.60 15.53 18.48
N GLU A 94 -20.16 15.34 19.69
CA GLU A 94 -19.69 15.90 20.96
C GLU A 94 -19.56 17.43 20.99
N LYS A 95 -20.30 18.14 20.12
CA LYS A 95 -20.32 19.62 20.07
C LYS A 95 -21.37 20.23 20.98
N LEU A 96 -22.43 19.49 21.26
CA LEU A 96 -23.49 19.86 22.18
C LEU A 96 -23.62 18.80 23.27
N GLU A 97 -23.89 19.26 24.49
CA GLU A 97 -24.31 18.41 25.59
C GLU A 97 -25.81 18.46 25.73
N SER A 98 -26.39 17.34 26.16
CA SER A 98 -27.81 17.24 26.44
C SER A 98 -28.05 16.48 27.73
N ASP A 99 -28.97 16.95 28.55
CA ASP A 99 -29.40 16.23 29.75
C ASP A 99 -30.89 16.38 29.99
N LYS A 100 -31.48 15.32 30.54
CA LYS A 100 -32.91 15.24 30.81
C LYS A 100 -33.17 15.50 32.28
N ILE A 101 -33.71 16.68 32.57
CA ILE A 101 -34.11 17.08 33.92
C ILE A 101 -35.62 16.96 34.02
N GLY A 102 -36.09 15.94 34.76
CA GLY A 102 -37.51 15.62 34.89
C GLY A 102 -38.14 15.13 33.59
N SER A 103 -39.12 15.86 33.06
CA SER A 103 -39.78 15.57 31.78
C SER A 103 -39.19 16.34 30.59
N THR A 104 -38.21 17.21 30.83
CA THR A 104 -37.71 18.17 29.85
C THR A 104 -36.26 17.86 29.48
N LEU A 105 -35.93 17.97 28.19
CA LEU A 105 -34.58 17.77 27.67
C LEU A 105 -33.95 19.14 27.39
N PHE A 106 -32.78 19.37 28.00
CA PHE A 106 -32.00 20.59 27.86
C PHE A 106 -30.76 20.34 27.01
N TYR A 107 -30.32 21.37 26.30
CA TYR A 107 -29.12 21.39 25.48
C TYR A 107 -28.27 22.61 25.81
N TRP A 108 -26.95 22.43 25.79
CA TRP A 108 -26.00 23.52 26.00
C TRP A 108 -24.66 23.22 25.33
N SER A 109 -23.84 24.27 25.17
CA SER A 109 -22.47 24.18 24.64
C SER A 109 -21.54 25.00 25.51
N PHE A 110 -20.38 24.45 25.87
CA PHE A 110 -19.33 25.20 26.55
C PHE A 110 -18.19 25.54 25.56
N PRO A 111 -17.86 26.84 25.36
CA PRO A 111 -16.79 27.23 24.45
C PRO A 111 -15.43 26.68 24.89
N GLU A 112 -15.20 26.53 26.20
CA GLU A 112 -13.96 26.00 26.77
C GLU A 112 -13.70 24.55 26.35
N LYS A 113 -14.73 23.71 26.34
CA LYS A 113 -14.62 22.30 25.95
C LYS A 113 -14.22 22.14 24.48
N LYS A 114 -14.74 23.00 23.60
CA LYS A 114 -14.36 23.05 22.18
C LYS A 114 -12.87 23.35 22.03
N ILE A 115 -12.37 24.35 22.76
CA ILE A 115 -10.94 24.73 22.74
C ILE A 115 -10.06 23.58 23.23
N GLU A 116 -10.48 22.88 24.29
CA GLU A 116 -9.71 21.75 24.83
C GLU A 116 -9.70 20.55 23.87
N ALA A 117 -10.84 20.22 23.26
CA ALA A 117 -10.95 19.17 22.25
C ALA A 117 -10.06 19.47 21.03
N ASP A 118 -10.12 20.70 20.51
CA ASP A 118 -9.31 21.14 19.38
C ASP A 118 -7.79 21.05 19.71
N LYS A 119 -7.39 21.40 20.93
CA LYS A 119 -6.00 21.26 21.40
C LYS A 119 -5.57 19.80 21.44
N LYS A 120 -6.39 18.90 22.01
CA LYS A 120 -6.11 17.45 22.06
C LYS A 120 -5.91 16.88 20.66
N ILE A 121 -6.84 17.19 19.74
CA ILE A 121 -6.74 16.75 18.34
C ILE A 121 -5.48 17.32 17.66
N SER A 122 -5.18 18.60 17.88
CA SER A 122 -3.97 19.25 17.35
C SER A 122 -2.70 18.55 17.81
N ASP A 123 -2.60 18.22 19.11
CA ASP A 123 -1.43 17.59 19.69
C ASP A 123 -1.29 16.12 19.25
N GLU A 124 -2.40 15.39 19.13
CA GLU A 124 -2.41 14.05 18.52
C GLU A 124 -1.94 14.06 17.06
N LEU A 125 -2.41 15.03 16.27
CA LEU A 125 -1.99 15.18 14.88
C LEU A 125 -0.51 15.54 14.77
N LYS A 126 0.00 16.43 15.64
CA LYS A 126 1.43 16.75 15.71
C LYS A 126 2.26 15.52 16.06
N TRP A 127 1.81 14.72 17.03
CA TRP A 127 2.48 13.48 17.42
C TRP A 127 2.55 12.49 16.24
N LYS A 128 1.41 12.21 15.61
CA LYS A 128 1.34 11.31 14.43
C LYS A 128 2.20 11.80 13.29
N ASN A 129 2.25 13.11 13.06
CA ASN A 129 3.09 13.70 12.01
C ASN A 129 4.58 13.49 12.31
N LYS A 130 5.02 13.73 13.55
CA LYS A 130 6.39 13.42 13.97
C LYS A 130 6.72 11.95 13.77
N GLU A 131 5.86 11.05 14.24
CA GLU A 131 6.07 9.60 14.10
C GLU A 131 6.19 9.17 12.63
N LEU A 132 5.33 9.69 11.75
CA LEU A 132 5.39 9.42 10.32
C LEU A 132 6.65 9.98 9.68
N ASN A 133 7.06 11.18 10.09
CA ASN A 133 8.27 11.82 9.57
C ASN A 133 9.53 11.04 9.98
N ASP A 134 9.60 10.58 11.23
CA ASP A 134 10.70 9.75 11.73
C ASP A 134 10.79 8.42 10.97
N LYS A 135 9.65 7.78 10.69
CA LYS A 135 9.58 6.59 9.83
C LYS A 135 10.04 6.88 8.41
N LEU A 136 9.67 8.04 7.85
CA LEU A 136 10.10 8.46 6.51
C LEU A 136 11.62 8.64 6.45
N VAL A 137 12.21 9.30 7.45
CA VAL A 137 13.66 9.47 7.56
C VAL A 137 14.37 8.13 7.68
N ALA A 138 13.86 7.21 8.51
CA ALA A 138 14.45 5.88 8.65
C ALA A 138 14.37 5.05 7.34
N LEU A 139 13.23 5.09 6.65
CA LEU A 139 13.03 4.38 5.39
C LEU A 139 13.92 4.96 4.28
N THR A 140 13.99 6.29 4.16
CA THR A 140 14.85 6.94 3.16
C THR A 140 16.33 6.68 3.40
N ALA A 141 16.78 6.65 4.67
CA ALA A 141 18.15 6.24 5.01
C ALA A 141 18.43 4.77 4.62
N THR A 142 17.45 3.89 4.79
CA THR A 142 17.58 2.47 4.41
C THR A 142 17.63 2.30 2.89
N LEU A 143 16.79 3.04 2.15
CA LEU A 143 16.79 3.03 0.69
C LEU A 143 18.12 3.52 0.13
N LYS A 144 18.68 4.62 0.64
CA LYS A 144 20.00 5.11 0.23
C LYS A 144 21.10 4.07 0.42
N LYS A 145 21.12 3.39 1.57
CA LYS A 145 22.08 2.29 1.83
C LYS A 145 21.90 1.13 0.85
N GLN A 146 20.67 0.80 0.48
CA GLN A 146 20.39 -0.25 -0.52
C GLN A 146 20.82 0.17 -1.93
N GLU A 147 20.60 1.43 -2.30
CA GLU A 147 21.05 1.98 -3.59
C GLU A 147 22.58 1.95 -3.69
N GLU A 148 23.29 2.43 -2.67
CA GLU A 148 24.76 2.38 -2.60
C GLU A 148 25.30 0.94 -2.65
N ALA A 149 24.62 0.00 -2.01
CA ALA A 149 25.00 -1.42 -2.05
C ALA A 149 24.79 -2.01 -3.44
N LYS A 150 23.68 -1.69 -4.12
CA LYS A 150 23.42 -2.13 -5.50
C LYS A 150 24.45 -1.58 -6.47
N GLU A 151 24.78 -0.29 -6.35
CA GLU A 151 25.78 0.35 -7.22
C GLU A 151 27.15 -0.33 -7.11
N LYS A 152 27.61 -0.62 -5.89
CA LYS A 152 28.87 -1.34 -5.65
C LYS A 152 28.88 -2.75 -6.24
N VAL A 153 27.76 -3.47 -6.15
CA VAL A 153 27.62 -4.80 -6.75
C VAL A 153 27.68 -4.72 -8.28
N THR A 154 26.96 -3.76 -8.88
CA THR A 154 26.95 -3.59 -10.34
C THR A 154 28.32 -3.22 -10.90
N ASP A 155 29.09 -2.38 -10.19
CA ASP A 155 30.42 -1.99 -10.62
C ASP A 155 31.40 -3.18 -10.55
N TYR A 156 31.40 -3.90 -9.43
CA TYR A 156 32.21 -5.12 -9.27
C TYR A 156 31.88 -6.20 -10.31
N GLU A 157 30.59 -6.44 -10.58
CA GLU A 157 30.15 -7.41 -11.59
C GLU A 157 30.58 -7.01 -13.00
N LYS A 158 30.57 -5.72 -13.32
CA LYS A 158 31.00 -5.19 -14.61
C LYS A 158 32.51 -5.41 -14.80
N THR A 159 33.35 -5.03 -13.84
CA THR A 159 34.80 -5.24 -13.91
C THR A 159 35.14 -6.72 -14.06
N ARG A 160 34.51 -7.57 -13.23
CA ARG A 160 34.72 -9.02 -13.29
C ARG A 160 34.32 -9.62 -14.63
N ARG A 161 33.22 -9.12 -15.22
CA ARG A 161 32.77 -9.55 -16.56
C ARG A 161 33.80 -9.18 -17.63
N GLU A 162 34.37 -7.97 -17.56
CA GLU A 162 35.39 -7.51 -18.50
C GLU A 162 36.68 -8.36 -18.41
N GLU A 163 37.13 -8.68 -17.21
CA GLU A 163 38.29 -9.57 -16.98
C GLU A 163 38.03 -10.98 -17.53
N LEU A 164 36.87 -11.57 -17.22
CA LEU A 164 36.48 -12.87 -17.75
C LEU A 164 36.44 -12.88 -19.28
N MET A 165 35.92 -11.82 -19.90
CA MET A 165 35.89 -11.68 -21.36
C MET A 165 37.30 -11.59 -21.95
N LYS A 166 38.24 -10.92 -21.29
CA LYS A 166 39.64 -10.88 -21.70
C LYS A 166 40.27 -12.28 -21.64
N ASN A 167 40.10 -12.97 -20.51
CA ASN A 167 40.64 -14.31 -20.32
C ASN A 167 40.08 -15.30 -21.35
N ILE A 168 38.79 -15.22 -21.68
CA ILE A 168 38.17 -16.05 -22.73
C ILE A 168 38.81 -15.78 -24.09
N LYS A 169 39.08 -14.51 -24.43
CA LYS A 169 39.75 -14.17 -25.69
C LYS A 169 41.17 -14.75 -25.74
N GLU A 170 41.93 -14.61 -24.67
CA GLU A 170 43.29 -15.14 -24.57
C GLU A 170 43.31 -16.68 -24.67
N LEU A 171 42.39 -17.36 -24.00
CA LEU A 171 42.26 -18.81 -24.08
C LEU A 171 41.87 -19.28 -25.48
N LYS A 172 40.98 -18.56 -26.18
CA LYS A 172 40.62 -18.86 -27.57
C LYS A 172 41.77 -18.69 -28.56
N VAL A 173 42.65 -17.71 -28.32
CA VAL A 173 43.86 -17.54 -29.13
C VAL A 173 44.81 -18.71 -28.89
N LYS A 174 45.08 -19.05 -27.61
CA LYS A 174 45.92 -20.20 -27.27
C LYS A 174 45.37 -21.52 -27.82
N GLU A 175 44.06 -21.72 -27.79
CA GLU A 175 43.39 -22.88 -28.38
C GLU A 175 43.62 -22.95 -29.88
N ARG A 176 43.45 -21.82 -30.60
CA ARG A 176 43.73 -21.76 -32.03
C ARG A 176 45.20 -22.06 -32.33
N ASP A 177 46.12 -21.43 -31.60
CA ASP A 177 47.55 -21.63 -31.80
C ASP A 177 47.90 -23.11 -31.60
N LEU A 178 47.38 -23.76 -30.55
CA LEU A 178 47.56 -25.20 -30.31
C LEU A 178 46.99 -26.08 -31.42
N ILE A 179 45.82 -25.74 -31.97
CA ILE A 179 45.23 -26.45 -33.12
C ILE A 179 46.13 -26.30 -34.35
N ASP A 180 46.65 -25.10 -34.61
CA ASP A 180 47.56 -24.84 -35.72
C ASP A 180 48.89 -25.59 -35.53
N TYR A 181 49.44 -25.67 -34.31
CA TYR A 181 50.61 -26.49 -34.01
C TYR A 181 50.36 -27.97 -34.30
N LEU A 182 49.22 -28.53 -33.85
CA LEU A 182 48.88 -29.94 -34.07
C LEU A 182 48.67 -30.28 -35.55
N ASN A 183 48.15 -29.35 -36.34
CA ASN A 183 47.90 -29.55 -37.77
C ASN A 183 49.17 -29.48 -38.65
N ASN A 184 50.26 -28.87 -38.16
CA ASN A 184 51.52 -28.76 -38.89
C ASN A 184 52.50 -29.92 -38.63
N ASP A 185 52.22 -30.79 -37.66
CA ASP A 185 52.99 -32.00 -37.39
C ASP A 185 52.41 -33.19 -38.18
N ASP A 186 52.93 -33.43 -39.39
CA ASP A 186 52.61 -34.58 -40.28
C ASP A 186 53.04 -35.96 -39.73
N ASN A 187 53.09 -36.16 -38.40
CA ASN A 187 53.48 -37.43 -37.77
C ASN A 187 52.80 -37.71 -36.41
N THR A 188 51.58 -37.25 -36.18
CA THR A 188 50.79 -37.80 -35.06
C THR A 188 50.06 -39.06 -35.52
N SER A 189 50.68 -40.22 -35.28
CA SER A 189 49.99 -41.50 -35.38
C SER A 189 48.70 -41.43 -34.57
N VAL A 190 47.62 -41.95 -35.13
CA VAL A 190 46.29 -42.08 -34.48
C VAL A 190 46.40 -42.73 -33.08
N ASP A 191 47.50 -43.45 -32.82
CA ASP A 191 47.84 -44.07 -31.54
C ASP A 191 48.17 -43.06 -30.40
N ASP A 192 48.72 -41.88 -30.70
CA ASP A 192 49.09 -40.89 -29.67
C ASP A 192 47.88 -40.06 -29.21
N ILE A 193 46.90 -39.86 -30.10
CA ILE A 193 45.58 -39.27 -29.77
C ILE A 193 44.79 -40.22 -28.85
N ASN A 194 44.84 -41.54 -29.11
CA ASN A 194 44.19 -42.54 -28.26
C ASN A 194 44.85 -42.67 -26.88
N LYS A 195 46.18 -42.48 -26.76
CA LYS A 195 46.88 -42.44 -25.47
C LYS A 195 46.51 -41.22 -24.61
N LEU A 196 46.33 -40.04 -25.22
CA LEU A 196 45.86 -38.85 -24.52
C LEU A 196 44.39 -38.96 -24.10
N SER A 197 43.56 -39.65 -24.90
CA SER A 197 42.17 -39.98 -24.54
C SER A 197 42.06 -40.95 -23.36
N THR A 198 43.07 -41.80 -23.13
CA THR A 198 43.12 -42.69 -21.96
C THR A 198 43.74 -42.05 -20.70
N GLY A 199 44.49 -40.96 -20.85
CA GLY A 199 45.23 -40.31 -19.77
C GLY A 199 44.48 -39.18 -19.07
N VAL A 200 43.55 -38.54 -19.77
CA VAL A 200 42.62 -37.60 -19.14
C VAL A 200 41.40 -38.40 -18.74
N GLN A 201 41.10 -38.47 -17.44
CA GLN A 201 39.85 -39.04 -16.96
C GLN A 201 38.69 -38.22 -17.53
N VAL A 202 38.20 -38.63 -18.70
CA VAL A 202 37.03 -38.04 -19.36
C VAL A 202 35.84 -38.05 -18.39
N SER A 203 35.81 -39.01 -17.45
CA SER A 203 34.90 -39.03 -16.31
C SER A 203 35.03 -37.82 -15.38
N GLU A 204 36.23 -37.38 -15.01
CA GLU A 204 36.43 -36.23 -14.11
C GLU A 204 36.02 -34.92 -14.79
N ILE A 205 36.30 -34.76 -16.08
CA ILE A 205 35.87 -33.59 -16.85
C ILE A 205 34.35 -33.58 -17.01
N ILE A 206 33.74 -34.72 -17.35
CA ILE A 206 32.28 -34.84 -17.43
C ILE A 206 31.64 -34.55 -16.07
N GLN A 207 32.21 -35.04 -14.97
CA GLN A 207 31.70 -34.82 -13.63
C GLN A 207 31.85 -33.35 -13.20
N TYR A 208 32.93 -32.68 -13.62
CA TYR A 208 33.12 -31.24 -13.39
C TYR A 208 32.17 -30.37 -14.24
N LEU A 209 31.91 -30.75 -15.49
CA LEU A 209 30.95 -30.07 -16.37
C LEU A 209 29.50 -30.23 -15.87
N ILE A 210 29.11 -31.44 -15.43
CA ILE A 210 27.80 -31.68 -14.80
C ILE A 210 27.64 -30.84 -13.53
N LEU A 211 28.69 -30.74 -12.70
CA LEU A 211 28.67 -29.88 -11.50
C LEU A 211 28.55 -28.40 -11.82
N LEU A 212 29.18 -27.93 -12.91
CA LEU A 212 29.06 -26.54 -13.36
C LEU A 212 27.65 -26.22 -13.87
N ASP A 213 27.05 -27.10 -14.68
CA ASP A 213 25.68 -26.93 -15.19
C ASP A 213 24.64 -26.94 -14.07
N LEU A 214 24.79 -27.82 -13.07
CA LEU A 214 23.93 -27.81 -11.87
C LEU A 214 24.07 -26.52 -11.05
N LYS A 215 25.28 -25.96 -10.94
CA LYS A 215 25.55 -24.74 -10.17
C LYS A 215 25.03 -23.48 -10.87
N ILE A 216 25.02 -23.47 -12.20
CA ILE A 216 24.40 -22.42 -13.01
C ILE A 216 22.87 -22.49 -12.86
N ASN A 217 22.27 -23.68 -12.95
CA ASN A 217 20.82 -23.87 -12.79
C ASN A 217 20.31 -23.57 -11.37
N TYR A 218 21.11 -23.80 -10.32
CA TYR A 218 20.74 -23.41 -8.96
C TYR A 218 20.73 -21.88 -8.77
N LYS A 219 21.54 -21.13 -9.53
CA LYS A 219 21.55 -19.66 -9.48
C LYS A 219 20.43 -19.01 -10.28
N THR A 220 19.96 -19.65 -11.36
CA THR A 220 18.82 -19.16 -12.15
C THR A 220 17.47 -19.65 -11.60
N GLY A 221 17.46 -20.68 -10.75
CA GLY A 221 16.26 -21.28 -10.17
C GLY A 221 15.73 -20.63 -8.87
N THR A 222 16.43 -19.65 -8.27
CA THR A 222 15.98 -19.00 -7.03
C THR A 222 15.11 -17.74 -7.24
N ASP A 223 14.86 -17.34 -8.49
CA ASP A 223 14.07 -16.13 -8.77
C ASP A 223 12.57 -16.39 -9.01
N TYR A 224 12.09 -17.61 -8.76
CA TYR A 224 10.65 -17.90 -8.75
C TYR A 224 10.26 -18.75 -7.53
N CYS A 225 10.05 -18.11 -6.38
CA CYS A 225 8.94 -18.47 -5.49
C CYS A 225 8.70 -17.44 -4.36
N SER A 226 7.49 -16.87 -4.40
CA SER A 226 6.71 -16.22 -3.33
C SER A 226 7.00 -14.75 -3.00
#